data_AF-A0A2V8UX46-F1
#
_entry.id   AF-A0A2V8UX46-F1
#
_cell.length_a   1.000
_cell.length_b   1.000
_cell.length_c   1.000
_cell.angle_alpha   90.00
_cell.angle_beta   90.00
_cell.angle_gamma   90.00
#
_symmetry.space_group_name_H-M   'P 1'
#
loop_
_entity.id
_entity.type
_entity.pdbx_description
1 polymer ?
#
loop_
_entity_poly.entity_id
_entity_poly.type
_entity_poly.pdbx_seq_one_letter_code
_entity_poly.pdbx_strand_id
1 'polypeptide(L)'
;MIINETMAKKYWPKQDPIGQRITIGKGLGPQFDDPTRQIVGIVGDVRENGLDNPAPEVFYVPLGQVPEGLTQLGNAVLPRSWLIRTSLDPRTLVQAFKKEFLAMDNQLAIAKVRTMEQVIVEATARQSFNMLLFTIFACVALLLASIGIYGVMSYAVEQRTHEIGIRMALGARTGDMMRLVVGNGMKLVAVGLVAGLAGAFWLTRYMSAMLYGVKPSDPLTYVEVALVLLAVAFLATYIPARRAAQVDPVIALRYE
;
A
#
# COMPACT_ATOMS: atom_id res chain seq x y z
N MET A 1 -22.31 28.44 8.03
CA MET A 1 -21.04 27.71 7.87
C MET A 1 -21.27 26.24 8.13
N ILE A 2 -20.54 25.36 7.45
CA ILE A 2 -20.57 23.92 7.66
C ILE A 2 -19.20 23.49 8.19
N ILE A 3 -19.13 22.52 9.10
CA ILE A 3 -17.86 22.00 9.63
C ILE A 3 -17.72 20.51 9.33
N ASN A 4 -16.51 19.96 9.34
CA ASN A 4 -16.32 18.51 9.26
C ASN A 4 -16.47 17.81 10.62
N GLU A 5 -16.62 16.49 10.59
CA GLU A 5 -16.74 15.66 11.79
C GLU A 5 -15.55 15.79 12.74
N THR A 6 -14.30 15.85 12.23
CA THR A 6 -13.11 16.03 13.08
C THR A 6 -13.21 17.31 13.90
N MET A 7 -13.56 18.44 13.27
CA MET A 7 -13.72 19.71 13.96
C MET A 7 -14.85 19.66 15.00
N ALA A 8 -15.97 19.05 14.64
CA ALA A 8 -17.11 18.86 15.55
C ALA A 8 -16.70 18.07 16.80
N LYS A 9 -16.04 16.92 16.63
CA LYS A 9 -15.58 16.05 17.73
C LYS A 9 -14.55 16.72 18.62
N LYS A 10 -13.65 17.53 18.05
CA LYS A 10 -12.57 18.19 18.79
C LYS A 10 -13.07 19.34 19.67
N TYR A 11 -13.88 20.23 19.12
CA TYR A 11 -14.31 21.44 19.81
C TYR A 11 -15.63 21.28 20.57
N TRP A 12 -16.49 20.32 20.17
CA TRP A 12 -17.76 20.01 20.84
C TRP A 12 -17.89 18.51 21.20
N PRO A 13 -16.96 17.93 21.99
CA PRO A 13 -16.97 16.49 22.28
C PRO A 13 -18.20 16.00 23.05
N LYS A 14 -18.94 16.91 23.70
CA LYS A 14 -20.12 16.60 24.54
C LYS A 14 -21.32 17.51 24.25
N GLN A 15 -21.30 18.24 23.14
CA GLN A 15 -22.31 19.25 22.83
C GLN A 15 -22.68 19.16 21.34
N ASP A 16 -23.89 19.60 21.01
CA ASP A 16 -24.27 19.77 19.61
C ASP A 16 -23.63 21.07 19.07
N PRO A 17 -22.75 20.99 18.05
CA PRO A 17 -22.17 22.18 17.43
C PRO A 17 -23.18 22.96 16.58
N ILE A 18 -24.31 22.36 16.17
CA ILE A 18 -25.29 23.02 15.33
C ILE A 18 -25.94 24.17 16.11
N GLY A 19 -26.04 25.34 15.47
CA GLY A 19 -26.57 26.55 16.11
C GLY A 19 -25.54 27.38 16.87
N GLN A 20 -24.37 26.83 17.16
CA GLN A 20 -23.28 27.56 17.79
C GLN A 20 -22.68 28.59 16.83
N ARG A 21 -22.04 29.62 17.42
CA ARG A 21 -21.49 30.77 16.70
C ARG A 21 -19.97 30.83 16.84
N ILE A 22 -19.28 31.03 15.72
CA ILE A 22 -17.82 31.18 15.66
C ILE A 22 -17.49 32.54 15.02
N THR A 23 -16.47 33.21 15.54
CA THR A 23 -15.85 34.37 14.90
C THR A 23 -14.44 33.98 14.45
N ILE A 24 -14.10 34.25 13.19
CA ILE A 24 -12.79 33.92 12.60
C ILE A 24 -11.96 35.20 12.54
N GLY A 25 -10.66 35.12 12.79
CA GLY A 25 -9.73 36.22 12.55
C GLY A 25 -9.84 37.45 13.46
N LYS A 26 -10.67 37.39 14.51
CA LYS A 26 -10.82 38.48 15.49
C LYS A 26 -9.47 38.87 16.09
N GLY A 27 -9.08 40.13 15.91
CA GLY A 27 -7.83 40.68 16.43
C GLY A 27 -6.59 40.49 15.52
N LEU A 28 -6.73 39.89 14.34
CA LEU A 28 -5.64 39.73 13.37
C LEU A 28 -5.50 40.91 12.38
N GLY A 29 -6.36 41.93 12.50
CA GLY A 29 -6.38 43.14 11.66
C GLY A 29 -7.69 43.30 10.90
N PRO A 30 -7.95 44.50 10.32
CA PRO A 30 -9.23 44.82 9.68
C PRO A 30 -9.55 43.93 8.48
N GLN A 31 -8.53 43.43 7.78
CA GLN A 31 -8.69 42.50 6.65
C GLN A 31 -9.13 41.08 7.03
N PHE A 32 -9.05 40.72 8.32
CA PHE A 32 -9.44 39.42 8.87
C PHE A 32 -10.66 39.50 9.79
N ASP A 33 -11.32 40.66 9.87
CA ASP A 33 -12.49 40.85 10.71
C ASP A 33 -13.71 40.18 10.05
N ASP A 34 -13.92 38.91 10.38
CA ASP A 34 -15.00 38.10 9.84
C ASP A 34 -16.23 38.20 10.77
N PRO A 35 -17.43 38.53 10.24
CA PRO A 35 -18.64 38.51 11.06
C PRO A 35 -18.85 37.14 11.72
N THR A 36 -19.51 37.16 12.88
CA THR A 36 -19.86 35.94 13.59
C THR A 36 -20.76 35.04 12.73
N ARG A 37 -20.36 33.78 12.56
CA ARG A 37 -21.04 32.79 11.73
C ARG A 37 -21.66 31.69 12.57
N GLN A 38 -22.87 31.30 12.19
CA GLN A 38 -23.54 30.14 12.77
C GLN A 38 -23.17 28.86 12.03
N ILE A 39 -22.93 27.78 12.80
CA ILE A 39 -22.79 26.43 12.27
C ILE A 39 -24.18 25.90 11.94
N VAL A 40 -24.40 25.51 10.68
CA VAL A 40 -25.70 25.04 10.18
C VAL A 40 -25.68 23.59 9.72
N GLY A 41 -24.51 22.94 9.73
CA GLY A 41 -24.39 21.55 9.32
C GLY A 41 -23.01 20.98 9.58
N ILE A 42 -22.95 19.65 9.54
CA ILE A 42 -21.74 18.84 9.69
C ILE A 42 -21.63 17.95 8.44
N VAL A 43 -20.43 17.84 7.88
CA VAL A 43 -20.13 16.96 6.73
C VAL A 43 -19.06 15.94 7.09
N GLY A 44 -18.99 14.87 6.32
CA GLY A 44 -17.96 13.84 6.48
C GLY A 44 -16.55 14.38 6.26
N ASP A 45 -15.58 13.72 6.88
CA ASP A 45 -14.17 14.10 6.82
C ASP A 45 -13.53 13.87 5.45
N VAL A 46 -12.72 14.84 5.02
CA VAL A 46 -11.89 14.75 3.81
C VAL A 46 -10.42 14.78 4.21
N ARG A 47 -9.62 13.84 3.71
CA ARG A 47 -8.17 13.77 3.97
C ARG A 47 -7.39 14.64 3.00
N GLU A 48 -7.39 15.95 3.26
CA GLU A 48 -6.77 16.95 2.36
C GLU A 48 -5.22 16.91 2.37
N ASN A 49 -4.62 16.52 3.50
CA ASN A 49 -3.15 16.48 3.66
C ASN A 49 -2.54 15.11 3.34
N GLY A 50 -3.21 14.30 2.53
CA GLY A 50 -2.79 12.95 2.16
C GLY A 50 -3.47 11.85 2.98
N LEU A 51 -3.50 10.65 2.42
CA LEU A 51 -4.25 9.52 2.97
C LEU A 51 -3.73 9.01 4.31
N ASP A 52 -2.43 9.22 4.58
CA ASP A 52 -1.76 8.73 5.78
C ASP A 52 -1.94 9.67 6.99
N ASN A 53 -2.44 10.88 6.77
CA ASN A 53 -2.67 11.87 7.82
C ASN A 53 -4.12 11.84 8.31
N PRO A 54 -4.38 12.16 9.59
CA PRO A 54 -5.73 12.39 10.07
C PRO A 54 -6.37 13.53 9.28
N ALA A 55 -7.69 13.45 9.10
CA ALA A 55 -8.42 14.53 8.44
C ALA A 55 -8.25 15.82 9.27
N PRO A 56 -7.84 16.94 8.66
CA PRO A 56 -7.69 18.21 9.37
C PRO A 56 -9.04 18.75 9.84
N GLU A 57 -9.03 19.71 10.76
CA GLU A 57 -10.24 20.47 11.07
C GLU A 57 -10.55 21.44 9.93
N VAL A 58 -11.72 21.27 9.29
CA VAL A 58 -12.12 22.05 8.11
C VAL A 58 -13.51 22.60 8.30
N PHE A 59 -13.69 23.85 7.84
CA PHE A 59 -15.00 24.47 7.73
C PHE A 59 -15.22 25.01 6.32
N TYR A 60 -16.47 24.98 5.87
CA TYR A 60 -16.92 25.41 4.56
C TYR A 60 -17.82 26.63 4.69
N VAL A 61 -17.46 27.67 3.95
CA VAL A 61 -18.14 28.96 3.96
C VAL A 61 -18.58 29.28 2.53
N PRO A 62 -19.85 29.66 2.31
CA PRO A 62 -20.29 30.15 1.02
C PRO A 62 -19.46 31.35 0.58
N LEU A 63 -18.94 31.33 -0.65
CA LEU A 63 -18.03 32.37 -1.14
C LEU A 63 -18.63 33.78 -1.02
N GLY A 64 -19.93 33.95 -1.26
CA GLY A 64 -20.62 35.25 -1.12
C GLY A 64 -20.75 35.77 0.31
N GLN A 65 -20.39 34.99 1.33
CA GLN A 65 -20.35 35.42 2.73
C GLN A 65 -18.93 35.72 3.22
N VAL A 66 -17.91 35.50 2.38
CA VAL A 66 -16.51 35.77 2.73
C VAL A 66 -16.25 37.28 2.60
N PRO A 67 -15.69 37.93 3.64
CA PRO A 67 -15.28 39.33 3.57
C PRO A 67 -14.35 39.64 2.39
N GLU A 68 -14.42 40.85 1.88
CA GLU A 68 -13.63 41.27 0.72
C GLU A 68 -12.12 41.19 0.97
N GLY A 69 -11.65 41.60 2.16
CA GLY A 69 -10.24 41.51 2.55
C GLY A 69 -9.69 40.07 2.52
N LEU A 70 -10.47 39.12 3.04
CA LEU A 70 -10.13 37.69 2.97
C LEU A 70 -10.17 37.15 1.53
N THR A 71 -11.10 37.62 0.72
CA THR A 71 -11.23 37.22 -0.68
C THR A 71 -10.04 37.73 -1.51
N GLN A 72 -9.61 38.97 -1.32
CA GLN A 72 -8.45 39.55 -2.00
C GLN A 72 -7.16 38.81 -1.61
N LEU A 73 -6.96 38.54 -0.31
CA LEU A 73 -5.82 37.77 0.16
C LEU A 73 -5.81 36.35 -0.43
N GLY A 74 -6.98 35.68 -0.40
CA GLY A 74 -7.14 34.35 -1.00
C GLY A 74 -6.80 34.33 -2.49
N ASN A 75 -7.26 35.33 -3.25
CA ASN A 75 -6.97 35.45 -4.68
C ASN A 75 -5.49 35.71 -4.99
N ALA A 76 -4.74 36.36 -4.08
CA ALA A 76 -3.32 36.64 -4.27
C ALA A 76 -2.42 35.45 -3.93
N VAL A 77 -2.84 34.59 -2.99
CA VAL A 77 -1.99 33.55 -2.40
C VAL A 77 -2.37 32.14 -2.87
N LEU A 78 -3.65 31.90 -3.20
CA LEU A 78 -4.15 30.57 -3.52
C LEU A 78 -4.65 30.49 -4.97
N PRO A 79 -4.28 29.45 -5.73
CA PRO A 79 -4.86 29.23 -7.04
C PRO A 79 -6.34 28.85 -6.88
N ARG A 80 -7.23 29.57 -7.59
CA ARG A 80 -8.65 29.21 -7.62
C ARG A 80 -8.86 27.93 -8.41
N SER A 81 -9.45 26.94 -7.75
CA SER A 81 -9.81 25.66 -8.37
C SER A 81 -11.32 25.61 -8.55
N TRP A 82 -11.74 25.09 -9.71
CA TRP A 82 -13.15 24.89 -10.03
C TRP A 82 -13.40 23.39 -10.12
N LEU A 83 -14.44 22.92 -9.43
CA LEU A 83 -14.86 21.53 -9.48
C LEU A 83 -16.11 21.43 -10.34
N ILE A 84 -16.04 20.59 -11.38
CA ILE A 84 -17.16 20.37 -12.30
C ILE A 84 -17.55 18.90 -12.20
N ARG A 85 -18.84 18.66 -11.90
CA ARG A 85 -19.41 17.31 -11.92
C ARG A 85 -20.17 17.12 -13.22
N THR A 86 -19.87 16.02 -13.91
CA THR A 86 -20.47 15.67 -15.20
C THR A 86 -20.75 14.17 -15.25
N SER A 87 -21.76 13.76 -16.02
CA SER A 87 -22.07 12.35 -16.31
C SER A 87 -21.36 11.82 -17.57
N LEU A 88 -20.77 12.71 -18.38
CA LEU A 88 -19.98 12.36 -19.56
C LEU A 88 -18.52 12.12 -19.18
N ASP A 89 -17.74 11.50 -20.07
CA ASP A 89 -16.30 11.36 -19.86
C ASP A 89 -15.66 12.76 -19.72
N PRO A 90 -15.09 13.11 -18.54
CA PRO A 90 -14.49 14.41 -18.30
C PRO A 90 -13.39 14.77 -19.31
N ARG A 91 -12.69 13.78 -19.88
CA ARG A 91 -11.59 13.97 -20.85
C ARG A 91 -12.10 14.60 -22.15
N THR A 92 -13.33 14.27 -22.55
CA THR A 92 -13.97 14.82 -23.76
C THR A 92 -14.41 16.27 -23.59
N LEU A 93 -14.68 16.70 -22.35
CA LEU A 93 -15.17 18.04 -22.04
C LEU A 93 -14.05 19.06 -21.81
N VAL A 94 -12.82 18.62 -21.56
CA VAL A 94 -11.69 19.51 -21.26
C VAL A 94 -11.52 20.62 -22.30
N GLN A 95 -11.54 20.26 -23.60
CA GLN A 95 -11.33 21.25 -24.67
C GLN A 95 -12.51 22.21 -24.81
N ALA A 96 -13.74 21.70 -24.68
CA ALA A 96 -14.94 22.53 -24.71
C ALA A 96 -14.94 23.55 -23.55
N PHE A 97 -14.60 23.11 -22.33
CA PHE A 97 -14.47 24.01 -21.19
C PHE A 97 -13.35 25.03 -21.37
N LYS A 98 -12.16 24.61 -21.83
CA LYS A 98 -11.06 25.55 -22.09
C LYS A 98 -11.47 26.64 -23.06
N LYS A 99 -12.16 26.27 -24.14
CA LYS A 99 -12.65 27.23 -25.15
C LYS A 99 -13.64 28.23 -24.54
N GLU A 100 -14.59 27.76 -23.74
CA GLU A 100 -15.59 28.62 -23.11
C GLU A 100 -14.96 29.56 -22.07
N PHE A 101 -14.03 29.06 -21.25
CA PHE A 101 -13.33 29.88 -20.26
C PHE A 101 -12.47 30.96 -20.91
N LEU A 102 -11.75 30.64 -21.99
CA LEU A 102 -10.97 31.62 -22.74
C LEU A 102 -11.84 32.64 -23.47
N ALA A 103 -13.05 32.25 -23.87
CA ALA A 103 -14.02 33.18 -24.47
C ALA A 103 -14.60 34.17 -23.43
N MET A 104 -14.77 33.73 -22.18
CA MET A 104 -15.19 34.61 -21.09
C MET A 104 -14.10 35.59 -20.66
N ASP A 105 -12.87 35.10 -20.49
CA ASP A 105 -11.72 35.93 -20.13
C ASP A 105 -10.43 35.28 -20.63
N ASN A 106 -9.82 35.91 -21.64
CA ASN A 106 -8.60 35.41 -22.29
C ASN A 106 -7.34 35.60 -21.43
N GLN A 107 -7.43 36.26 -20.26
CA GLN A 107 -6.35 36.38 -19.29
C GLN A 107 -6.35 35.25 -18.25
N LEU A 108 -7.40 34.42 -18.20
CA LEU A 108 -7.46 33.28 -17.28
C LEU A 108 -6.53 32.15 -17.75
N ALA A 109 -5.35 32.07 -17.11
CA ALA A 109 -4.44 30.96 -17.30
C ALA A 109 -5.02 29.68 -16.68
N ILE A 110 -5.61 28.81 -17.51
CA ILE A 110 -6.04 27.46 -17.10
C ILE A 110 -4.80 26.59 -16.92
N ALA A 111 -4.18 26.66 -15.74
CA ALA A 111 -2.87 26.05 -15.49
C ALA A 111 -2.91 24.51 -15.46
N LYS A 112 -3.94 23.92 -14.81
CA LYS A 112 -4.03 22.46 -14.64
C LYS A 112 -5.48 21.99 -14.70
N VAL A 113 -5.82 21.28 -15.78
CA VAL A 113 -7.07 20.51 -15.86
C VAL A 113 -6.76 19.07 -15.50
N ARG A 114 -7.37 18.57 -14.43
CA ARG A 114 -7.20 17.20 -13.97
C ARG A 114 -8.56 16.57 -13.74
N THR A 115 -8.69 15.30 -14.08
CA THR A 115 -9.83 14.48 -13.66
C THR A 115 -9.68 14.07 -12.20
N MET A 116 -10.78 13.75 -11.52
CA MET A 116 -10.70 13.22 -10.15
C MET A 116 -9.89 11.92 -10.07
N GLU A 117 -9.90 11.10 -11.12
CA GLU A 117 -9.06 9.91 -11.24
C GLU A 117 -7.56 10.28 -11.20
N GLN A 118 -7.13 11.28 -11.97
CA GLN A 118 -5.75 11.76 -11.95
C GLN A 118 -5.36 12.34 -10.58
N VAL A 119 -6.26 13.06 -9.92
CA VAL A 119 -6.01 13.58 -8.56
C VAL A 119 -5.76 12.45 -7.57
N ILE A 120 -6.53 11.35 -7.66
CA ILE A 120 -6.33 10.17 -6.81
C ILE A 120 -4.99 9.51 -7.11
N VAL A 121 -4.67 9.27 -8.39
CA VAL A 121 -3.41 8.63 -8.80
C VAL A 121 -2.19 9.44 -8.33
N GLU A 122 -2.21 10.76 -8.52
CA GLU A 122 -1.15 11.66 -8.06
C GLU A 122 -0.99 11.63 -6.54
N ALA A 123 -2.10 11.58 -5.80
CA ALA A 123 -2.09 11.50 -4.35
C ALA A 123 -1.50 10.17 -3.82
N THR A 124 -1.59 9.08 -4.60
CA THR A 124 -1.06 7.76 -4.24
C THR A 124 0.25 7.39 -4.94
N ALA A 125 0.82 8.29 -5.74
CA ALA A 125 1.95 7.98 -6.60
C ALA A 125 3.20 7.54 -5.81
N ARG A 126 3.47 8.20 -4.67
CA ARG A 126 4.61 7.89 -3.82
C ARG A 126 4.49 6.52 -3.16
N GLN A 127 3.30 6.18 -2.65
CA GLN A 127 3.03 4.85 -2.08
C GLN A 127 3.16 3.76 -3.16
N SER A 128 2.62 4.01 -4.35
CA SER A 128 2.68 3.06 -5.47
C SER A 128 4.11 2.81 -5.95
N PHE A 129 4.95 3.84 -5.99
CA PHE A 129 6.36 3.72 -6.33
C PHE A 129 7.14 2.88 -5.31
N ASN A 130 6.93 3.14 -4.01
CA ASN A 130 7.55 2.35 -2.94
C ASN A 130 7.09 0.88 -2.99
N MET A 131 5.80 0.65 -3.24
CA MET A 131 5.24 -0.70 -3.40
C MET A 131 5.91 -1.44 -4.56
N LEU A 132 6.11 -0.78 -5.71
CA LEU A 132 6.81 -1.35 -6.85
C LEU A 132 8.24 -1.74 -6.48
N LEU A 133 8.98 -0.85 -5.80
CA LEU A 133 10.35 -1.12 -5.38
C LEU A 133 10.44 -2.31 -4.41
N PHE A 134 9.57 -2.36 -3.40
CA PHE A 134 9.51 -3.49 -2.48
C PHE A 134 9.10 -4.79 -3.17
N THR A 135 8.21 -4.73 -4.16
CA THR A 135 7.84 -5.89 -4.96
C THR A 135 9.05 -6.44 -5.73
N ILE A 136 9.85 -5.56 -6.35
CA ILE A 136 11.08 -5.96 -7.04
C ILE A 136 12.06 -6.61 -6.06
N PHE A 137 12.31 -5.99 -4.91
CA PHE A 137 13.20 -6.55 -3.89
C PHE A 137 12.71 -7.89 -3.34
N ALA A 138 11.39 -8.03 -3.11
CA ALA A 138 10.79 -9.29 -2.70
C ALA A 138 10.98 -10.39 -3.76
N CYS A 139 10.77 -10.08 -5.04
CA CYS A 139 11.01 -11.02 -6.14
C CYS A 139 12.49 -11.45 -6.20
N VAL A 140 13.43 -10.52 -6.08
CA VAL A 140 14.87 -10.82 -6.08
C VAL A 140 15.25 -11.67 -4.87
N ALA A 141 14.78 -11.31 -3.67
CA ALA A 141 15.03 -12.08 -2.45
C ALA A 141 14.46 -13.51 -2.56
N LEU A 142 13.27 -13.66 -3.14
CA LEU A 142 12.63 -14.95 -3.38
C LEU A 142 13.44 -15.80 -4.36
N LEU A 143 13.95 -15.22 -5.44
CA LEU A 143 14.82 -15.90 -6.39
C LEU A 143 16.12 -16.36 -5.73
N LEU A 144 16.78 -15.48 -4.97
CA LEU A 144 18.00 -15.81 -4.23
C LEU A 144 17.77 -16.93 -3.21
N ALA A 145 16.67 -16.87 -2.46
CA ALA A 145 16.29 -17.93 -1.52
C ALA A 145 16.04 -19.25 -2.25
N SER A 146 15.36 -19.22 -3.40
CA SER A 146 15.08 -20.42 -4.22
C SER A 146 16.36 -21.06 -4.73
N ILE A 147 17.29 -20.26 -5.24
CA ILE A 147 18.62 -20.73 -5.70
C ILE A 147 19.41 -21.32 -4.54
N GLY A 148 19.40 -20.66 -3.36
CA GLY A 148 20.07 -21.16 -2.16
C GLY A 148 19.52 -22.50 -1.69
N ILE A 149 18.19 -22.64 -1.61
CA ILE A 149 17.53 -23.91 -1.27
C ILE A 149 17.90 -24.99 -2.29
N TYR A 150 17.82 -24.68 -3.60
CA TYR A 150 18.20 -25.62 -4.66
C TYR A 150 19.66 -26.07 -4.50
N GLY A 151 20.59 -25.15 -4.27
CA GLY A 151 22.01 -25.44 -4.12
C GLY A 151 22.31 -26.34 -2.91
N VAL A 152 21.78 -25.98 -1.74
CA VAL A 152 21.94 -26.77 -0.51
C VAL A 152 21.31 -28.16 -0.67
N MET A 153 20.14 -28.25 -1.29
CA MET A 153 19.46 -29.53 -1.51
C MET A 153 20.16 -30.39 -2.56
N SER A 154 20.63 -29.82 -3.67
CA SER A 154 21.41 -30.54 -4.68
C SER A 154 22.67 -31.13 -4.06
N TYR A 155 23.39 -30.34 -3.26
CA TYR A 155 24.58 -30.80 -2.56
C TYR A 155 24.26 -31.90 -1.53
N ALA A 156 23.21 -31.72 -0.72
CA ALA A 156 22.81 -32.71 0.27
C ALA A 156 22.36 -34.03 -0.36
N VAL A 157 21.78 -33.98 -1.56
CA VAL A 157 21.37 -35.17 -2.32
C VAL A 157 22.59 -35.84 -2.95
N GLU A 158 23.51 -35.08 -3.55
CA GLU A 158 24.77 -35.60 -4.09
C GLU A 158 25.60 -36.34 -3.03
N GLN A 159 25.68 -35.77 -1.81
CA GLN A 159 26.40 -36.41 -0.70
C GLN A 159 25.73 -37.70 -0.22
N ARG A 160 24.42 -37.86 -0.45
CA ARG A 160 23.63 -39.03 -0.05
C ARG A 160 23.36 -40.01 -1.19
N THR A 161 23.87 -39.76 -2.40
CA THR A 161 23.62 -40.59 -3.59
C THR A 161 24.01 -42.05 -3.37
N HIS A 162 25.10 -42.30 -2.63
CA HIS A 162 25.56 -43.65 -2.30
C HIS A 162 24.57 -44.41 -1.40
N GLU A 163 24.06 -43.77 -0.33
CA GLU A 163 23.02 -44.35 0.53
C GLU A 163 21.70 -44.57 -0.23
N ILE A 164 21.38 -43.64 -1.13
CA ILE A 164 20.19 -43.71 -1.99
C ILE A 164 20.31 -44.91 -2.94
N GLY A 165 21.47 -45.09 -3.57
CA GLY A 165 21.77 -46.21 -4.46
C GLY A 165 21.67 -47.57 -3.75
N ILE A 166 22.25 -47.70 -2.55
CA ILE A 166 22.16 -48.94 -1.75
C ILE A 166 20.70 -49.27 -1.39
N ARG A 167 19.92 -48.29 -0.94
CA ARG A 167 18.50 -48.51 -0.59
C ARG A 167 17.66 -48.85 -1.82
N MET A 168 17.92 -48.24 -2.97
CA MET A 168 17.24 -48.61 -4.21
C MET A 168 17.61 -50.03 -4.66
N ALA A 169 18.87 -50.45 -4.52
CA ALA A 169 19.30 -51.83 -4.79
C ALA A 169 18.66 -52.85 -3.84
N LEU A 170 18.33 -52.44 -2.61
CA LEU A 170 17.56 -53.23 -1.63
C LEU A 170 16.03 -53.19 -1.86
N GLY A 171 15.56 -52.55 -2.94
CA GLY A 171 14.15 -52.54 -3.34
C GLY A 171 13.32 -51.34 -2.84
N ALA A 172 13.96 -50.28 -2.33
CA ALA A 172 13.24 -49.06 -1.94
C ALA A 172 12.59 -48.40 -3.17
N ARG A 173 11.35 -47.93 -3.00
CA ARG A 173 10.63 -47.21 -4.06
C ARG A 173 11.17 -45.79 -4.20
N THR A 174 11.27 -45.30 -5.45
CA THR A 174 11.68 -43.93 -5.78
C THR A 174 10.85 -42.86 -5.04
N GLY A 175 9.58 -43.15 -4.78
CA GLY A 175 8.68 -42.29 -4.00
C GLY A 175 9.11 -42.09 -2.54
N ASP A 176 9.67 -43.12 -1.89
CA ASP A 176 10.11 -43.03 -0.48
C ASP A 176 11.33 -42.11 -0.36
N MET A 177 12.20 -42.12 -1.36
CA MET A 177 13.36 -41.23 -1.45
C MET A 177 12.96 -39.78 -1.72
N MET A 178 12.05 -39.55 -2.67
CA MET A 178 11.50 -38.21 -2.92
C MET A 178 10.84 -37.64 -1.66
N ARG A 179 10.09 -38.45 -0.92
CA ARG A 179 9.42 -38.01 0.31
C ARG A 179 10.41 -37.67 1.43
N LEU A 180 11.53 -38.40 1.53
CA LEU A 180 12.59 -38.11 2.48
C LEU A 180 13.30 -36.79 2.18
N VAL A 181 13.69 -36.58 0.91
CA VAL A 181 14.42 -35.38 0.47
C VAL A 181 13.53 -34.14 0.57
N VAL A 182 12.31 -34.20 0.00
CA VAL A 182 11.35 -33.10 0.10
C VAL A 182 10.94 -32.86 1.55
N GLY A 183 10.72 -33.91 2.34
CA GLY A 183 10.36 -33.77 3.76
C GLY A 183 11.43 -33.04 4.59
N ASN A 184 12.71 -33.36 4.40
CA ASN A 184 13.80 -32.67 5.07
C ASN A 184 13.96 -31.22 4.61
N GLY A 185 13.84 -30.96 3.29
CA GLY A 185 13.87 -29.60 2.75
C GLY A 185 12.71 -28.75 3.29
N MET A 186 11.49 -29.30 3.28
CA MET A 186 10.29 -28.63 3.77
C MET A 186 10.32 -28.40 5.29
N LYS A 187 10.97 -29.24 6.08
CA LYS A 187 11.19 -28.98 7.51
C LYS A 187 12.04 -27.73 7.73
N LEU A 188 13.13 -27.58 6.97
CA LEU A 188 14.01 -26.42 7.06
C LEU A 188 13.27 -25.13 6.67
N VAL A 189 12.47 -25.22 5.61
CA VAL A 189 11.58 -24.13 5.14
C VAL A 189 10.56 -23.78 6.19
N ALA A 190 9.91 -24.76 6.83
CA ALA A 190 8.91 -24.51 7.87
C ALA A 190 9.51 -23.76 9.07
N VAL A 191 10.71 -24.14 9.52
CA VAL A 191 11.42 -23.43 10.59
C VAL A 191 11.74 -21.99 10.18
N GLY A 192 12.29 -21.80 8.97
CA GLY A 192 12.57 -20.48 8.43
C GLY A 192 11.31 -19.61 8.28
N LEU A 193 10.20 -20.19 7.85
CA LEU A 193 8.91 -19.54 7.70
C LEU A 193 8.35 -19.09 9.05
N VAL A 194 8.36 -19.96 10.07
CA VAL A 194 7.92 -19.59 11.43
C VAL A 194 8.80 -18.47 11.99
N ALA A 195 10.13 -18.58 11.87
CA ALA A 195 11.05 -17.55 12.34
C ALA A 195 10.86 -16.21 11.61
N GLY A 196 10.68 -16.25 10.28
CA GLY A 196 10.44 -15.08 9.45
C GLY A 196 9.12 -14.38 9.77
N LEU A 197 8.02 -15.15 9.93
CA LEU A 197 6.71 -14.62 10.31
C LEU A 197 6.75 -14.00 11.71
N ALA A 198 7.41 -14.66 12.67
CA ALA A 198 7.58 -14.12 14.02
C ALA A 198 8.39 -12.81 14.02
N GLY A 199 9.50 -12.77 13.26
CA GLY A 199 10.31 -11.56 13.10
C GLY A 199 9.54 -10.42 12.42
N ALA A 200 8.79 -10.73 11.36
CA ALA A 200 7.95 -9.76 10.67
C ALA A 200 6.87 -9.19 11.60
N PHE A 201 6.16 -10.04 12.33
CA PHE A 201 5.14 -9.61 13.29
C PHE A 201 5.73 -8.70 14.38
N TRP A 202 6.88 -9.07 14.95
CA TRP A 202 7.55 -8.28 15.97
C TRP A 202 8.01 -6.92 15.45
N LEU A 203 8.60 -6.88 14.26
CA LEU A 203 9.06 -5.63 13.63
C LEU A 203 7.88 -4.73 13.26
N THR A 204 6.80 -5.27 12.70
CA THR A 204 5.57 -4.50 12.41
C THR A 204 4.98 -3.92 13.69
N ARG A 205 4.95 -4.69 14.78
CA ARG A 205 4.49 -4.21 16.08
C ARG A 205 5.36 -3.06 16.60
N TYR A 206 6.68 -3.20 16.50
CA TYR A 206 7.63 -2.16 16.89
C TYR A 206 7.45 -0.88 16.06
N MET A 207 7.31 -1.00 14.74
CA MET A 207 7.05 0.15 13.85
C MET A 207 5.70 0.82 14.12
N SER A 208 4.65 0.04 14.41
CA SER A 208 3.33 0.59 14.77
C SER A 208 3.35 1.41 16.07
N ALA A 209 4.31 1.16 16.95
CA ALA A 209 4.51 1.96 18.16
C ALA A 209 5.21 3.29 17.88
N MET A 210 5.97 3.40 16.77
CA MET A 210 6.68 4.62 16.39
C MET A 210 5.92 5.48 15.37
N LEU A 211 5.09 4.88 14.50
CA LEU A 211 4.34 5.60 13.46
C LEU A 211 2.83 5.55 13.72
N TYR A 212 2.21 6.72 13.82
CA TYR A 212 0.74 6.87 13.87
C TYR A 212 0.12 6.37 12.56
N GLY A 213 -0.91 5.52 12.67
CA GLY A 213 -1.72 5.08 11.52
C GLY A 213 -1.31 3.75 10.87
N VAL A 214 -0.21 3.12 11.29
CA VAL A 214 0.13 1.75 10.85
C VAL A 214 -0.76 0.76 11.59
N LYS A 215 -1.87 0.35 10.97
CA LYS A 215 -2.73 -0.70 11.54
C LYS A 215 -1.96 -2.03 11.54
N PRO A 216 -1.99 -2.79 12.64
CA PRO A 216 -1.25 -4.04 12.72
C PRO A 216 -1.88 -5.05 11.76
N SER A 217 -1.03 -5.58 10.88
CA SER A 217 -1.12 -6.89 10.25
C SER A 217 -2.47 -7.26 9.62
N ASP A 218 -2.57 -7.17 8.30
CA ASP A 218 -3.59 -7.89 7.54
C ASP A 218 -3.27 -9.41 7.58
N PRO A 219 -4.05 -10.24 8.31
CA PRO A 219 -3.75 -11.67 8.43
C PRO A 219 -3.78 -12.38 7.08
N LEU A 220 -4.56 -11.88 6.13
CA LEU A 220 -4.67 -12.44 4.79
C LEU A 220 -3.32 -12.39 4.08
N THR A 221 -2.63 -11.25 4.17
CA THR A 221 -1.29 -11.05 3.58
C THR A 221 -0.27 -12.02 4.15
N TYR A 222 -0.29 -12.30 5.46
CA TYR A 222 0.63 -13.27 6.07
C TYR A 222 0.38 -14.70 5.57
N VAL A 223 -0.89 -15.07 5.40
CA VAL A 223 -1.27 -16.39 4.85
C VAL A 223 -0.86 -16.51 3.38
N GLU A 224 -1.10 -15.48 2.57
CA GLU A 224 -0.70 -15.45 1.15
C GLU A 224 0.81 -15.57 0.99
N VAL A 225 1.58 -14.78 1.75
CA VAL A 225 3.05 -14.85 1.74
C VAL A 225 3.53 -16.24 2.14
N ALA A 226 2.93 -16.84 3.18
CA ALA A 226 3.31 -18.18 3.62
C ALA A 226 3.04 -19.23 2.54
N LEU A 227 1.90 -19.17 1.85
CA LEU A 227 1.55 -20.08 0.76
C LEU A 227 2.49 -19.93 -0.43
N VAL A 228 2.83 -18.70 -0.82
CA VAL A 228 3.77 -18.43 -1.92
C VAL A 228 5.15 -18.98 -1.58
N LEU A 229 5.67 -18.71 -0.37
CA LEU A 229 6.97 -19.23 0.07
C LEU A 229 7.00 -20.75 0.11
N LEU A 230 5.93 -21.40 0.60
CA LEU A 230 5.82 -22.86 0.62
C LEU A 230 5.77 -23.45 -0.80
N ALA A 231 5.03 -22.84 -1.72
CA ALA A 231 4.94 -23.30 -3.11
C ALA A 231 6.31 -23.20 -3.81
N VAL A 232 7.01 -22.08 -3.63
CA VAL A 232 8.33 -21.85 -4.20
C VAL A 232 9.37 -22.81 -3.62
N ALA A 233 9.38 -22.98 -2.30
CA ALA A 233 10.26 -23.92 -1.63
C ALA A 233 9.99 -25.38 -2.03
N PHE A 234 8.71 -25.75 -2.19
CA PHE A 234 8.33 -27.07 -2.71
C PHE A 234 8.88 -27.27 -4.12
N LEU A 235 8.74 -26.30 -5.02
CA LEU A 235 9.32 -26.38 -6.37
C LEU A 235 10.85 -26.49 -6.33
N ALA A 236 11.52 -25.67 -5.52
CA ALA A 236 12.98 -25.66 -5.38
C ALA A 236 13.54 -26.98 -4.81
N THR A 237 12.80 -27.65 -3.92
CA THR A 237 13.18 -28.95 -3.34
C THR A 237 12.77 -30.14 -4.21
N TYR A 238 11.65 -30.03 -4.93
CA TYR A 238 11.11 -31.10 -5.79
C TYR A 238 11.99 -31.36 -7.02
N ILE A 239 12.53 -30.32 -7.66
CA ILE A 239 13.37 -30.46 -8.87
C ILE A 239 14.62 -31.34 -8.61
N PRO A 240 15.48 -31.07 -7.62
CA PRO A 240 16.65 -31.91 -7.34
C PRO A 240 16.25 -33.31 -6.83
N ALA A 241 15.19 -33.41 -6.03
CA ALA A 241 14.68 -34.72 -5.57
C ALA A 241 14.23 -35.61 -6.74
N ARG A 242 13.54 -35.02 -7.74
CA ARG A 242 13.14 -35.72 -8.95
C ARG A 242 14.34 -36.11 -9.82
N ARG A 243 15.33 -35.22 -9.96
CA ARG A 243 16.58 -35.54 -10.68
C ARG A 243 17.28 -36.75 -10.07
N ALA A 244 17.41 -36.79 -8.75
CA ALA A 244 18.06 -37.90 -8.05
C ALA A 244 17.28 -39.22 -8.16
N ALA A 245 15.95 -39.17 -8.15
CA ALA A 245 15.10 -40.34 -8.34
C ALA A 245 15.11 -40.88 -9.78
N GLN A 246 15.58 -40.08 -10.75
CA GLN A 246 15.72 -40.47 -12.16
C GLN A 246 17.14 -40.96 -12.51
N VAL A 247 18.11 -40.86 -11.59
CA VAL A 247 19.45 -41.44 -11.82
C VAL A 247 19.34 -42.95 -11.75
N ASP A 248 19.72 -43.60 -12.85
CA ASP A 248 19.67 -45.05 -13.01
C ASP A 248 20.61 -45.74 -12.00
N PRO A 249 20.12 -46.62 -11.11
CA PRO A 249 20.93 -47.27 -10.08
C PRO A 249 22.13 -48.05 -10.63
N VAL A 250 22.07 -48.47 -11.91
CA VAL A 250 23.17 -49.16 -12.59
C VAL A 250 24.34 -48.22 -12.91
N ILE A 251 24.09 -46.91 -13.08
CA ILE A 251 25.15 -45.90 -13.31
C ILE A 251 25.79 -45.48 -11.98
N ALA A 252 25.03 -45.44 -10.89
CA ALA A 252 25.53 -45.06 -9.56
C ALA A 252 26.56 -46.06 -8.99
N LEU A 253 26.52 -47.33 -9.41
CA LEU A 253 27.47 -48.38 -9.02
C LEU A 253 28.69 -48.51 -9.96
N ARG A 254 28.70 -47.77 -11.09
CA ARG A 254 29.74 -47.87 -12.13
C ARG A 254 30.72 -46.71 -12.12
N TYR A 255 30.57 -45.75 -11.21
CA TYR A 255 31.60 -44.76 -10.90
C TYR A 255 32.54 -45.33 -9.83
N GLU A 256 33.44 -46.19 -10.29
CA GLU A 256 34.82 -46.28 -9.81
C GLU A 256 35.73 -45.63 -10.87
#